data_AF-A0A1E5W2Q1-F1
#
_entry.id   AF-A0A1E5W2Q1-F1
#
_cell.length_a   1.000
_cell.length_b   1.000
_cell.length_c   1.000
_cell.angle_alpha   90.00
_cell.angle_beta   90.00
_cell.angle_gamma   90.00
#
_symmetry.space_group_name_H-M   'P 1'
#
loop_
_entity.id
_entity.type
_entity.pdbx_description
1 polymer ?
#
loop_
_entity_poly.entity_id
_entity_poly.type
_entity_poly.pdbx_seq_one_letter_code
_entity_poly.pdbx_strand_id
1 'polypeptide(L)'
;MWSSCLVESHDELFLLVILFDGHNMHKIAEVVVCNMDFSAPAWGKVNMIGDDWVFLHGGDQIEVSNYRASCSATEHRLTGNCIYFVNHIAIYENFLHVIDMEKGTEEVQWPFKDFVDPLRPTILDVIYRSSSTDARRVVSTI
;
A
#
# COMPACT_ATOMS: atom_id res chain seq x y z
N MET A 1 13.09 -8.60 -6.29
CA MET A 1 13.00 -8.63 -4.81
C MET A 1 11.53 -8.51 -4.41
N TRP A 2 11.13 -8.86 -3.18
CA TRP A 2 9.70 -8.78 -2.79
C TRP A 2 9.52 -8.34 -1.33
N SER A 3 8.33 -7.81 -1.03
CA SER A 3 7.86 -7.50 0.33
C SER A 3 6.49 -8.15 0.53
N SER A 4 6.23 -8.81 1.67
CA SER A 4 4.89 -9.33 1.98
C SER A 4 4.40 -8.97 3.37
N CYS A 5 3.08 -9.03 3.53
CA CYS A 5 2.30 -8.72 4.73
C CYS A 5 1.22 -9.75 4.96
N LEU A 6 0.92 -10.04 6.23
CA LEU A 6 -0.43 -10.42 6.60
C LEU A 6 -1.23 -9.17 6.97
N VAL A 7 -2.48 -9.10 6.51
CA VAL A 7 -3.44 -8.05 6.82
C VAL A 7 -4.73 -8.73 7.23
N GLU A 8 -5.19 -8.49 8.45
CA GLU A 8 -6.53 -8.87 8.87
C GLU A 8 -7.51 -7.77 8.43
N SER A 9 -8.66 -8.18 7.90
CA SER A 9 -9.73 -7.27 7.51
C SER A 9 -11.07 -8.01 7.57
N HIS A 10 -11.97 -7.53 8.40
CA HIS A 10 -13.35 -7.99 8.48
C HIS A 10 -13.50 -9.51 8.73
N ASP A 11 -12.73 -10.03 9.70
CA ASP A 11 -12.66 -11.45 10.06
C ASP A 11 -12.04 -12.35 8.98
N GLU A 12 -11.50 -11.76 7.92
CA GLU A 12 -10.71 -12.44 6.90
C GLU A 12 -9.22 -12.13 7.03
N LEU A 13 -8.38 -13.06 6.57
CA LEU A 13 -6.93 -12.89 6.59
C LEU A 13 -6.39 -12.85 5.16
N PHE A 14 -5.66 -11.79 4.85
CA PHE A 14 -5.06 -11.58 3.54
C PHE A 14 -3.53 -11.61 3.59
N LEU A 15 -2.92 -12.14 2.54
CA LEU A 15 -1.50 -12.06 2.25
C LEU A 15 -1.30 -11.06 1.10
N LEU A 16 -0.72 -9.90 1.40
CA LEU A 16 -0.31 -8.91 0.40
C LEU A 16 1.16 -9.17 0.03
N VAL A 17 1.46 -9.24 -1.27
CA VAL A 17 2.81 -9.40 -1.81
C VAL A 17 3.06 -8.33 -2.86
N ILE A 18 4.14 -7.58 -2.69
CA ILE A 18 4.63 -6.59 -3.65
C ILE A 18 5.93 -7.11 -4.26
N LEU A 19 5.91 -7.34 -5.56
CA LEU A 19 7.06 -7.76 -6.35
C LEU A 19 7.69 -6.54 -7.02
N PHE A 20 8.99 -6.33 -6.83
CA PHE A 20 9.75 -5.26 -7.47
C PHE A 20 10.39 -5.72 -8.79
N ASP A 21 10.59 -4.78 -9.72
CA ASP A 21 11.20 -5.03 -11.04
C ASP A 21 12.70 -5.38 -10.91
N GLY A 22 12.99 -6.67 -10.79
CA GLY A 22 14.35 -7.19 -10.61
C GLY A 22 15.02 -6.68 -9.33
N HIS A 23 16.09 -5.90 -9.50
CA HIS A 23 16.81 -5.20 -8.43
C HIS A 23 16.39 -3.72 -8.29
N ASN A 24 15.52 -3.22 -9.17
CA ASN A 24 15.00 -1.87 -9.08
C ASN A 24 13.87 -1.82 -8.05
N MET A 25 14.22 -1.47 -6.82
CA MET A 25 13.27 -1.39 -5.70
C MET A 25 12.31 -0.20 -5.85
N HIS A 26 12.52 0.69 -6.82
CA HIS A 26 11.69 1.88 -7.07
C HIS A 26 10.48 1.58 -7.94
N LYS A 27 10.49 0.44 -8.65
CA LYS A 27 9.44 0.07 -9.59
C LYS A 27 8.76 -1.21 -9.14
N ILE A 28 7.44 -1.14 -9.00
CA ILE A 28 6.60 -2.29 -8.72
C ILE A 28 6.36 -3.02 -10.04
N ALA A 29 6.59 -4.33 -10.05
CA ALA A 29 6.33 -5.20 -11.18
C ALA A 29 4.96 -5.87 -11.07
N GLU A 30 4.58 -6.32 -9.88
CA GLU A 30 3.28 -6.94 -9.62
C GLU A 30 2.88 -6.74 -8.16
N VAL A 31 1.58 -6.63 -7.94
CA VAL A 31 0.96 -6.72 -6.61
C VAL A 31 0.02 -7.91 -6.60
N VAL A 32 0.19 -8.79 -5.62
CA VAL A 32 -0.65 -9.98 -5.43
C VAL A 32 -1.30 -9.90 -4.07
N VAL A 33 -2.62 -10.03 -4.03
CA VAL A 33 -3.38 -10.20 -2.79
C VAL A 33 -3.97 -11.60 -2.81
N CYS A 34 -3.77 -12.34 -1.73
CA CYS A 34 -4.41 -13.63 -1.51
C CYS A 34 -5.27 -13.57 -0.25
N ASN A 35 -6.42 -14.24 -0.24
CA ASN A 35 -7.23 -14.49 0.95
C ASN A 35 -6.94 -15.92 1.46
N MET A 36 -6.94 -16.11 2.78
CA MET A 36 -6.79 -17.41 3.43
C MET A 36 -8.14 -18.14 3.53
N ASP A 37 -8.27 -19.27 2.85
CA ASP A 37 -9.39 -20.18 3.09
C ASP A 37 -9.14 -20.99 4.37
N PHE A 38 -9.82 -20.65 5.46
CA PHE A 38 -9.72 -21.39 6.72
C PHE A 38 -10.41 -22.75 6.70
N SER A 39 -11.34 -22.98 5.77
CA SER A 39 -12.00 -24.29 5.61
C SER A 39 -11.07 -25.31 4.94
N ALA A 40 -10.18 -24.85 4.08
CA ALA A 40 -9.12 -25.63 3.44
C ALA A 40 -7.82 -24.78 3.43
N PRO A 41 -6.91 -24.91 4.43
CA PRO A 41 -5.80 -23.98 4.70
C PRO A 41 -4.90 -23.68 3.51
N ALA A 42 -5.31 -22.74 2.66
CA ALA A 42 -4.70 -22.43 1.38
C ALA A 42 -4.93 -20.96 1.03
N TRP A 43 -3.96 -20.39 0.33
CA TRP A 43 -4.01 -19.03 -0.17
C TRP A 43 -4.64 -18.99 -1.56
N GLY A 44 -5.74 -18.24 -1.71
CA GLY A 44 -6.38 -17.99 -3.00
C GLY A 44 -6.14 -16.55 -3.46
N LYS A 45 -5.62 -16.33 -4.67
CA LYS A 45 -5.47 -14.98 -5.25
C LYS A 45 -6.84 -14.33 -5.40
N VAL A 46 -6.97 -13.09 -4.94
CA VAL A 46 -8.18 -12.27 -5.05
C VAL A 46 -7.89 -11.02 -5.88
N ASN A 47 -8.90 -10.55 -6.59
CA ASN A 47 -8.82 -9.31 -7.38
C ASN A 47 -9.44 -8.11 -6.65
N MET A 48 -10.06 -8.35 -5.49
CA MET A 48 -10.69 -7.32 -4.69
C MET A 48 -10.47 -7.62 -3.21
N ILE A 49 -10.37 -6.55 -2.42
CA ILE A 49 -10.30 -6.57 -0.96
C ILE A 49 -11.67 -6.23 -0.37
N GLY A 50 -12.44 -5.41 -1.08
CA GLY A 50 -13.77 -4.95 -0.69
C GLY A 50 -13.99 -3.50 -1.09
N ASP A 51 -15.25 -3.15 -1.40
CA ASP A 51 -15.58 -1.85 -2.03
C ASP A 51 -15.27 -0.64 -1.14
N ASP A 52 -15.40 -0.77 0.18
CA ASP A 52 -15.10 0.28 1.16
C ASP A 52 -13.84 0.00 1.98
N TRP A 53 -13.02 -0.97 1.59
CA TRP A 53 -11.83 -1.32 2.36
C TRP A 53 -10.55 -0.99 1.61
N VAL A 54 -9.55 -0.52 2.34
CA VAL A 54 -8.22 -0.28 1.81
C VAL A 54 -7.18 -1.01 2.64
N PHE A 55 -6.08 -1.41 2.00
CA PHE A 55 -4.90 -1.88 2.71
C PHE A 55 -3.83 -0.81 2.76
N LEU A 56 -3.24 -0.68 3.93
CA LEU A 56 -2.18 0.26 4.24
C LEU A 56 -0.92 -0.55 4.51
N HIS A 57 0.12 -0.35 3.71
CA HIS A 57 1.40 -1.01 3.88
C HIS A 57 2.53 0.01 3.81
N GLY A 58 3.33 0.11 4.87
CA GLY A 58 4.46 1.03 4.88
C GLY A 58 5.21 0.96 6.20
N GLY A 59 6.41 1.54 6.23
CA GLY A 59 7.21 1.57 7.44
C GLY A 59 7.98 2.87 7.59
N ASP A 60 8.37 3.18 8.83
CA ASP A 60 9.32 4.25 9.12
C ASP A 60 10.77 3.71 9.12
N GLN A 61 11.76 4.60 9.23
CA GLN A 61 13.19 4.23 9.20
C GLN A 61 13.64 3.44 10.43
N ILE A 62 12.81 3.28 11.47
CA ILE A 62 13.13 2.38 12.56
C ILE A 62 12.94 0.98 11.96
N GLU A 63 14.06 0.32 11.63
CA GLU A 63 14.28 -0.89 10.81
C GLU A 63 13.37 -2.13 11.03
N VAL A 64 12.24 -2.01 11.73
CA VAL A 64 11.37 -3.09 12.21
C VAL A 64 9.87 -2.78 12.08
N SER A 65 9.46 -1.52 11.92
CA SER A 65 8.04 -1.12 11.94
C SER A 65 7.37 -1.24 10.56
N ASN A 66 7.00 -2.46 10.16
CA ASN A 66 6.08 -2.65 9.03
C ASN A 66 4.64 -2.43 9.53
N TYR A 67 4.12 -1.21 9.37
CA TYR A 67 2.72 -0.94 9.61
C TYR A 67 1.88 -1.56 8.50
N ARG A 68 0.95 -2.41 8.94
CA ARG A 68 0.02 -3.14 8.11
C ARG A 68 -1.34 -2.94 8.74
N ALA A 69 -2.27 -2.34 8.01
CA ALA A 69 -3.60 -2.11 8.51
C ALA A 69 -4.61 -2.22 7.38
N SER A 70 -5.85 -2.49 7.75
CA SER A 70 -7.02 -2.25 6.91
C SER A 70 -7.90 -1.19 7.58
N CYS A 71 -8.56 -0.35 6.78
CA CYS A 71 -9.53 0.62 7.29
C CYS A 71 -10.60 0.95 6.26
N SER A 72 -11.68 1.59 6.71
CA SER A 72 -12.75 2.06 5.82
C SER A 72 -12.23 3.20 4.94
N ALA A 73 -12.46 3.05 3.63
CA ALA A 73 -12.12 4.06 2.65
C ALA A 73 -12.96 5.33 2.86
N THR A 74 -14.27 5.16 3.06
CA THR A 74 -15.22 6.25 3.24
C THR A 74 -14.91 7.08 4.48
N GLU A 75 -14.56 6.45 5.61
CA GLU A 75 -14.20 7.15 6.84
C GLU A 75 -13.01 8.11 6.65
N HIS A 76 -12.06 7.70 5.82
CA HIS A 76 -10.81 8.43 5.58
C HIS A 76 -10.75 9.16 4.23
N ARG A 77 -11.86 9.20 3.48
CA ARG A 77 -11.95 9.81 2.13
C ARG A 77 -10.93 9.22 1.14
N LEU A 78 -10.61 7.95 1.31
CA LEU A 78 -9.76 7.18 0.42
C LEU A 78 -10.61 6.56 -0.68
N THR A 79 -9.96 6.15 -1.77
CA THR A 79 -10.60 5.27 -2.77
C THR A 79 -10.56 3.84 -2.24
N GLY A 80 -11.71 3.19 -2.15
CA GLY A 80 -11.84 1.81 -1.70
C GLY A 80 -11.31 0.81 -2.73
N ASN A 81 -11.16 -0.44 -2.30
CA ASN A 81 -10.51 -1.50 -3.07
C ASN A 81 -9.09 -1.12 -3.56
N CYS A 82 -8.38 -0.33 -2.76
CA CYS A 82 -7.02 0.13 -3.07
C CYS A 82 -6.00 -0.32 -2.02
N ILE A 83 -4.75 -0.40 -2.46
CA ILE A 83 -3.58 -0.58 -1.59
C ILE A 83 -2.77 0.71 -1.61
N TYR A 84 -2.52 1.27 -0.44
CA TYR A 84 -1.65 2.42 -0.23
C TYR A 84 -0.33 1.91 0.31
N PHE A 85 0.70 2.02 -0.51
CA PHE A 85 2.02 1.49 -0.23
C PHE A 85 3.08 2.58 -0.15
N VAL A 86 3.81 2.64 0.96
CA VAL A 86 5.03 3.43 1.09
C VAL A 86 6.23 2.50 1.17
N ASN A 87 7.16 2.68 0.25
CA ASN A 87 8.32 1.81 0.15
C ASN A 87 9.31 2.05 1.30
N HIS A 88 9.37 1.08 2.22
CA HIS A 88 10.32 1.09 3.35
C HIS A 88 11.72 0.61 2.98
N ILE A 89 11.91 0.07 1.77
CA ILE A 89 13.22 -0.40 1.31
C ILE A 89 13.94 0.75 0.57
N ALA A 90 13.25 1.45 -0.32
CA ALA A 90 13.77 2.65 -0.99
C ALA A 90 13.59 3.89 -0.09
N ILE A 91 14.42 3.99 0.96
CA ILE A 91 14.24 4.98 2.05
C ILE A 91 14.45 6.46 1.68
N TYR A 92 14.88 6.76 0.45
CA TYR A 92 15.13 8.15 0.03
C TYR A 92 14.03 8.77 -0.83
N GLU A 93 13.06 7.99 -1.31
CA GLU A 93 12.13 8.47 -2.34
C GLU A 93 10.79 8.98 -1.80
N ASN A 94 10.34 8.50 -0.64
CA ASN A 94 9.10 8.93 0.03
C ASN A 94 7.88 8.98 -0.93
N PHE A 95 7.79 8.04 -1.88
CA PHE A 95 6.64 7.93 -2.76
C PHE A 95 5.53 7.12 -2.09
N LEU A 96 4.30 7.57 -2.33
CA LEU A 96 3.09 6.82 -2.05
C LEU A 96 2.62 6.18 -3.34
N HIS A 97 2.56 4.85 -3.36
CA HIS A 97 1.97 4.08 -4.43
C HIS A 97 0.52 3.78 -4.07
N VAL A 98 -0.41 4.19 -4.92
CA VAL A 98 -1.84 3.87 -4.79
C VAL A 98 -2.17 2.85 -5.88
N ILE A 99 -2.41 1.62 -5.49
CA ILE A 99 -2.73 0.52 -6.39
C ILE A 99 -4.24 0.29 -6.34
N ASP A 100 -4.92 0.52 -7.45
CA ASP A 100 -6.34 0.21 -7.63
C ASP A 100 -6.45 -1.25 -8.08
N MET A 101 -7.02 -2.10 -7.21
CA MET A 101 -7.13 -3.53 -7.46
C MET A 101 -8.15 -3.86 -8.55
N GLU A 102 -9.19 -3.03 -8.71
CA GLU A 102 -10.22 -3.23 -9.73
C GLU A 102 -9.67 -2.92 -11.12
N LYS A 103 -8.97 -1.79 -11.25
CA LYS A 103 -8.41 -1.34 -12.53
C LYS A 103 -7.05 -1.95 -12.84
N GLY A 104 -6.36 -2.50 -11.85
CA GLY A 104 -4.99 -2.97 -11.97
C GLY A 104 -3.99 -1.84 -12.26
N THR A 105 -4.31 -0.61 -11.84
CA THR A 105 -3.49 0.58 -12.13
C THR A 105 -2.73 1.04 -10.89
N GLU A 106 -1.54 1.60 -11.12
CA GLU A 106 -0.72 2.25 -10.10
C GLU A 106 -0.69 3.76 -10.33
N GLU A 107 -1.00 4.53 -9.29
CA GLU A 107 -0.76 5.97 -9.23
C GLU A 107 0.36 6.25 -8.23
N VAL A 108 1.41 6.96 -8.66
CA VAL A 108 2.51 7.35 -7.78
C VAL A 108 2.35 8.81 -7.38
N GLN A 109 2.22 9.03 -6.08
CA GLN A 109 2.10 10.34 -5.47
C GLN A 109 3.35 10.69 -4.67
N TRP A 110 3.65 11.98 -4.58
CA TRP A 110 4.79 12.48 -3.80
C TRP A 110 4.35 13.47 -2.71
N PRO A 111 3.61 12.98 -1.68
CA PRO A 111 3.05 13.84 -0.64
C PRO A 111 4.08 14.35 0.39
N PHE A 112 5.33 13.89 0.31
CA PHE A 112 6.36 14.10 1.34
C PHE A 112 7.58 14.88 0.85
N LYS A 113 7.42 15.73 -0.16
CA LYS A 113 8.50 16.57 -0.72
C LYS A 113 9.25 17.40 0.33
N ASP A 114 8.55 17.80 1.39
CA ASP A 114 9.08 18.70 2.41
C ASP A 114 9.72 17.97 3.61
N PHE A 115 9.67 16.63 3.64
CA PHE A 115 10.30 15.86 4.71
C PHE A 115 11.80 15.71 4.45
N VAL A 116 12.58 16.49 5.21
CA VAL A 116 14.03 16.30 5.35
C VAL A 116 14.25 15.37 6.54
N ASP A 117 15.14 14.38 6.37
CA ASP A 117 15.55 13.37 7.36
C ASP A 117 15.64 13.89 8.82
N PRO A 118 15.33 13.07 9.86
CA PRO A 118 15.29 11.60 9.83
C PRO A 118 13.91 10.95 10.09
N LEU A 119 12.84 11.74 10.20
CA LEU A 119 11.51 11.22 10.58
C LEU A 119 10.61 11.14 9.37
N ARG A 120 10.54 9.94 8.76
CA ARG A 120 9.54 9.65 7.75
C ARG A 120 8.13 9.68 8.37
N PRO A 121 7.14 10.28 7.68
CA PRO A 121 5.75 10.19 8.09
C PRO A 121 5.30 8.74 8.09
N THR A 122 4.54 8.37 9.12
CA THR A 122 3.93 7.05 9.23
C THR A 122 2.88 6.85 8.13
N ILE A 123 2.48 5.60 7.87
CA ILE A 123 1.36 5.33 6.96
C ILE A 123 0.05 6.03 7.42
N LEU A 124 -0.07 6.39 8.71
CA LEU A 124 -1.17 7.21 9.22
C LEU A 124 -1.06 8.67 8.75
N ASP A 125 0.13 9.25 8.74
CA ASP A 125 0.36 10.60 8.22
C ASP A 125 0.05 10.70 6.72
N VAL A 126 0.26 9.61 5.98
CA VAL A 126 -0.16 9.46 4.57
C VAL A 126 -1.68 9.65 4.44
N ILE A 127 -2.48 9.00 5.30
CA ILE A 127 -3.96 9.08 5.27
C ILE A 127 -4.43 10.51 5.53
N TYR A 128 -3.86 11.18 6.52
CA TYR A 128 -4.23 12.56 6.85
C TYR A 128 -3.84 13.58 5.77
N ARG A 129 -2.78 13.31 4.99
CA ARG A 129 -2.34 14.22 3.91
C ARG A 129 -2.95 13.91 2.55
N SER A 130 -3.22 12.65 2.22
CA SER A 130 -3.93 12.27 0.98
C SER A 130 -5.40 12.71 0.99
N SER A 131 -6.01 12.84 2.17
CA SER A 131 -7.34 13.45 2.37
C SER A 131 -7.33 14.99 2.33
N SER A 132 -6.15 15.63 2.32
CA SER A 132 -5.96 17.07 2.16
C SER A 132 -5.59 17.37 0.70
N THR A 133 -6.43 18.13 0.02
CA THR A 133 -6.58 18.28 -1.44
C THR A 133 -5.40 18.79 -2.29
N ASP A 134 -4.12 18.64 -1.91
CA ASP A 134 -2.99 19.38 -2.54
C ASP A 134 -1.88 18.54 -3.24
N ALA A 135 -2.05 17.23 -3.43
CA ALA A 135 -1.02 16.41 -4.09
C ALA A 135 -1.22 16.28 -5.62
N ARG A 136 -0.31 16.87 -6.40
CA ARG A 136 -0.24 16.77 -7.87
C ARG A 136 0.02 15.31 -8.31
N ARG A 137 -0.90 14.77 -9.14
CA ARG A 137 -0.84 13.40 -9.70
C ARG A 137 0.20 13.28 -10.81
N VAL A 138 0.98 12.20 -10.80
CA VAL A 138 1.73 11.71 -11.97
C VAL A 138 1.29 10.27 -12.21
N VAL A 139 0.66 10.01 -13.35
CA VAL A 139 0.16 8.67 -13.73
C VAL A 139 1.17 8.04 -14.69
N SER A 140 1.70 6.86 -14.35
CA SER A 140 2.47 6.02 -15.27
C SER A 140 1.69 4.75 -15.58
N THR A 141 1.45 4.48 -16.86
CA THR A 141 0.82 3.23 -17.33
C THR A 141 1.89 2.15 -17.50
N ILE A 142 1.61 0.96 -16.96
CA ILE A 142 2.46 -0.24 -17.03
C ILE A 142 2.26 -0.94 -18.37
#